data_AF-A0A5L8JED3-F1
#
_entry.id   AF-A0A5L8JED3-F1
#
_cell.length_a   1.000
_cell.length_b   1.000
_cell.length_c   1.000
_cell.angle_alpha   90.00
_cell.angle_beta   90.00
_cell.angle_gamma   90.00
#
_symmetry.space_group_name_H-M   'P 1'
#
loop_
_entity.id
_entity.type
_entity.pdbx_description
1 polymer ?
#
loop_
_entity_poly.entity_id
_entity_poly.type
_entity_poly.pdbx_seq_one_letter_code
_entity_poly.pdbx_strand_id
1 'polypeptide(L)'
;MHWLDKEIVVVEIDGRFFALNGWDGECYSRCWECGDRRGDKFHKVVGVDTYKITPRFGDEFVLEKNPLIGTMDDIKEQMYKSLLPYMGQANTISGEILRAIQFIEHSITKNTDISGALKFLSLNLDDDSCLILIDEIRNNDFENFSVLKQKVENIVLKQYENNELEINYDDFEDMND
;
A
#
# COMPACT_ATOMS: atom_id res chain seq x y z
N MET A 1 10.17 5.72 14.60
CA MET A 1 8.97 6.42 14.10
C MET A 1 8.82 5.91 12.70
N HIS A 2 7.83 5.04 12.46
CA HIS A 2 7.62 4.49 11.12
C HIS A 2 7.24 5.66 10.21
N TRP A 3 7.92 5.80 9.09
CA TRP A 3 7.76 6.96 8.21
C TRP A 3 6.34 7.04 7.59
N LEU A 4 5.56 5.95 7.68
CA LEU A 4 4.16 5.81 7.26
C LEU A 4 3.17 5.76 8.44
N ASP A 5 3.41 6.45 9.55
CA ASP A 5 2.39 6.56 10.60
C ASP A 5 1.19 7.41 10.11
N LYS A 6 0.20 6.72 9.51
CA LYS A 6 -1.24 7.05 9.32
C LYS A 6 -1.70 7.66 7.98
N GLU A 7 -1.61 6.92 6.87
CA GLU A 7 -2.40 7.29 5.66
C GLU A 7 -3.78 6.63 5.59
N ILE A 8 -3.96 5.45 6.20
CA ILE A 8 -5.22 4.69 6.13
C ILE A 8 -5.82 4.53 7.54
N VAL A 9 -7.08 4.94 7.69
CA VAL A 9 -7.87 4.73 8.92
C VAL A 9 -8.95 3.71 8.66
N VAL A 10 -9.20 2.78 9.59
CA VAL A 10 -10.31 1.82 9.47
C VAL A 10 -11.45 2.21 10.40
N VAL A 11 -12.66 2.36 9.85
CA VAL A 11 -13.88 2.66 10.62
C VAL A 11 -14.94 1.58 10.43
N GLU A 12 -15.83 1.45 11.40
CA GLU A 12 -17.03 0.62 11.31
C GLU A 12 -18.25 1.52 11.11
N ILE A 13 -19.06 1.24 10.08
CA ILE A 13 -20.30 1.95 9.76
C ILE A 13 -21.37 0.89 9.53
N ASP A 14 -22.40 0.87 10.36
CA ASP A 14 -23.52 -0.09 10.28
C ASP A 14 -23.06 -1.57 10.21
N GLY A 15 -22.04 -1.93 10.98
CA GLY A 15 -21.48 -3.29 11.01
C GLY A 15 -20.59 -3.67 9.81
N ARG A 16 -20.29 -2.71 8.92
CA ARG A 16 -19.36 -2.88 7.78
C ARG A 16 -18.09 -2.08 8.04
N PHE A 17 -16.94 -2.62 7.61
CA PHE A 17 -15.65 -1.99 7.82
C PHE A 17 -15.19 -1.27 6.56
N PHE A 18 -14.61 -0.08 6.72
CA PHE A 18 -14.11 0.72 5.61
C PHE A 18 -12.71 1.22 5.88
N ALA A 19 -11.80 1.02 4.92
CA ALA A 19 -10.51 1.69 4.88
C ALA A 19 -10.69 3.07 4.25
N LEU A 20 -10.37 4.11 5.02
CA LEU A 20 -10.50 5.51 4.67
C LEU A 20 -9.17 6.05 4.15
N ASN A 21 -9.19 6.65 2.96
CA ASN A 21 -8.06 7.36 2.36
C ASN A 21 -8.55 8.63 1.64
N GLY A 22 -7.61 9.54 1.35
CA GLY A 22 -7.85 10.71 0.52
C GLY A 22 -8.71 11.76 1.22
N TRP A 23 -8.34 12.07 2.48
CA TRP A 23 -8.91 13.18 3.22
C TRP A 23 -8.64 14.51 2.50
N ASP A 24 -9.69 15.27 2.20
CA ASP A 24 -9.59 16.57 1.53
C ASP A 24 -9.89 17.78 2.44
N GLY A 25 -10.14 17.53 3.72
CA GLY A 25 -10.57 18.55 4.69
C GLY A 25 -12.06 18.46 5.05
N GLU A 26 -12.87 17.79 4.23
CA GLU A 26 -14.31 17.61 4.46
C GLU A 26 -14.72 16.13 4.48
N CYS A 27 -14.13 15.33 3.60
CA CYS A 27 -14.48 13.91 3.44
C CYS A 27 -13.28 13.06 3.04
N TYR A 28 -13.44 11.74 3.16
CA TYR A 28 -12.56 10.76 2.57
C TYR A 28 -13.11 10.35 1.20
N SER A 29 -12.37 10.66 0.14
CA SER A 29 -12.81 10.44 -1.25
C SER A 29 -12.41 9.09 -1.82
N ARG A 30 -11.50 8.37 -1.15
CA ARG A 30 -10.97 7.08 -1.59
C ARG A 30 -11.17 6.06 -0.49
N CYS A 31 -12.40 5.57 -0.36
CA CYS A 31 -12.73 4.57 0.65
C CYS A 31 -13.12 3.24 0.01
N TRP A 32 -12.71 2.15 0.62
CA TRP A 32 -13.07 0.80 0.19
C TRP A 32 -13.64 0.02 1.34
N GLU A 33 -14.62 -0.82 1.04
CA GLU A 33 -15.14 -1.76 2.01
C GLU A 33 -14.13 -2.87 2.24
N CYS A 34 -13.98 -3.25 3.50
CA CYS A 34 -13.07 -4.30 3.94
C CYS A 34 -13.85 -5.36 4.69
N GLY A 35 -13.28 -6.56 4.76
CA GLY A 35 -13.75 -7.56 5.70
C GLY A 35 -13.44 -7.15 7.14
N ASP A 36 -13.65 -8.08 8.07
CA ASP A 36 -13.31 -7.96 9.50
C ASP A 36 -12.04 -7.16 9.80
N ARG A 37 -12.19 -6.26 10.79
CA ARG A 37 -11.12 -5.47 11.39
C ARG A 37 -10.37 -6.25 12.47
N ARG A 38 -9.05 -6.11 12.53
CA ARG A 38 -8.18 -6.54 13.63
C ARG A 38 -7.39 -5.33 14.15
N GLY A 39 -7.85 -4.71 15.23
CA GLY A 39 -7.25 -3.44 15.70
C GLY A 39 -7.47 -2.31 14.69
N ASP A 40 -6.46 -1.52 14.36
CA ASP A 40 -6.58 -0.45 13.34
C ASP A 40 -6.35 -0.95 11.90
N LYS A 41 -6.36 -2.27 11.69
CA LYS A 41 -6.05 -2.90 10.40
C LYS A 41 -7.20 -3.81 9.94
N PHE A 42 -7.21 -4.20 8.66
CA PHE A 42 -8.27 -5.03 8.05
C PHE A 42 -7.74 -6.25 7.30
N HIS A 43 -8.49 -7.35 7.26
CA HIS A 43 -7.95 -8.63 6.80
C HIS A 43 -8.03 -8.87 5.28
N LYS A 44 -9.02 -8.29 4.60
CA LYS A 44 -9.22 -8.37 3.15
C LYS A 44 -10.02 -7.16 2.67
N VAL A 45 -9.90 -6.84 1.39
CA VAL A 45 -10.79 -5.87 0.72
C VAL A 45 -12.03 -6.61 0.19
N VAL A 46 -13.19 -5.97 0.23
CA VAL A 46 -14.46 -6.54 -0.24
C VAL A 46 -14.83 -5.84 -1.55
N GLY A 47 -14.54 -6.51 -2.66
CA GLY A 47 -14.82 -6.00 -3.99
C GLY A 47 -13.94 -4.81 -4.39
N VAL A 48 -14.38 -4.08 -5.42
CA VAL A 48 -13.70 -2.91 -5.99
C VAL A 48 -14.56 -1.64 -5.90
N ASP A 49 -15.73 -1.73 -5.27
CA ASP A 49 -16.62 -0.59 -5.07
C ASP A 49 -15.94 0.45 -4.17
N THR A 50 -16.03 1.70 -4.61
CA THR A 50 -15.45 2.83 -3.91
C THR A 50 -16.50 3.75 -3.32
N TYR A 51 -16.15 4.34 -2.19
CA TYR A 51 -17.05 5.14 -1.38
C TYR A 51 -16.41 6.49 -1.03
N LYS A 52 -17.29 7.48 -0.90
CA LYS A 52 -17.00 8.75 -0.25
C LYS A 52 -17.61 8.69 1.15
N ILE A 53 -16.78 8.93 2.17
CA ILE A 53 -17.21 8.88 3.56
C ILE A 53 -16.99 10.25 4.19
N THR A 54 -18.08 10.86 4.65
CA THR A 54 -18.06 12.20 5.27
C THR A 54 -18.33 12.09 6.77
N PRO A 55 -17.37 12.44 7.64
CA PRO A 55 -17.62 12.52 9.08
C PRO A 55 -18.66 13.58 9.43
N ARG A 56 -19.49 13.31 10.43
CA ARG A 56 -20.49 14.22 11.00
C ARG A 56 -20.27 14.37 12.51
N PHE A 57 -21.06 15.25 13.13
CA PHE A 57 -21.02 15.42 14.59
C PHE A 57 -21.48 14.13 15.28
N GLY A 58 -20.79 13.76 16.36
CA GLY A 58 -21.18 12.62 17.20
C GLY A 58 -20.77 11.24 16.66
N ASP A 59 -19.60 11.14 16.02
CA ASP A 59 -19.04 9.90 15.44
C ASP A 59 -19.92 9.25 14.36
N GLU A 60 -20.83 10.03 13.76
CA GLU A 60 -21.65 9.61 12.64
C GLU A 60 -20.89 9.78 11.31
N PHE A 61 -21.17 8.90 10.35
CA PHE A 61 -20.60 8.95 9.01
C PHE A 61 -21.72 8.93 7.96
N VAL A 62 -21.57 9.74 6.91
CA VAL A 62 -22.39 9.64 5.70
C VAL A 62 -21.62 8.85 4.65
N LEU A 63 -22.20 7.74 4.21
CA LEU A 63 -21.65 6.86 3.18
C LEU A 63 -22.32 7.13 1.83
N GLU A 64 -21.54 7.50 0.83
CA GLU A 64 -21.99 7.69 -0.55
C GLU A 64 -21.18 6.79 -1.48
N LYS A 65 -21.83 6.12 -2.46
CA LYS A 65 -21.07 5.47 -3.54
C LYS A 65 -20.33 6.54 -4.32
N ASN A 66 -19.03 6.34 -4.50
CA ASN A 66 -18.17 7.28 -5.21
C ASN A 66 -17.49 6.54 -6.36
N PRO A 67 -18.07 6.49 -7.56
CA PRO A 67 -17.42 5.84 -8.69
C PRO A 67 -16.13 6.58 -9.04
N LEU A 68 -14.99 5.93 -8.85
CA LEU A 68 -13.72 6.43 -9.37
C LEU A 68 -13.74 6.39 -10.91
N ILE A 69 -13.02 7.32 -11.53
CA ILE A 69 -12.87 7.37 -12.99
C ILE A 69 -11.81 6.34 -13.39
N GLY A 70 -12.18 5.42 -14.29
CA GLY A 70 -11.28 4.39 -14.80
C GLY A 70 -12.05 3.14 -15.21
N THR A 71 -11.34 2.17 -15.78
CA THR A 71 -11.85 0.81 -15.93
C THR A 71 -11.86 0.11 -14.57
N MET A 72 -12.54 -1.03 -14.48
CA MET A 72 -12.54 -1.83 -13.25
C MET A 72 -11.13 -2.30 -12.87
N ASP A 73 -10.28 -2.56 -13.86
CA ASP A 73 -8.89 -2.96 -13.67
C ASP A 73 -8.04 -1.80 -13.12
N ASP A 74 -8.24 -0.58 -13.63
CA ASP A 74 -7.56 0.62 -13.11
C ASP A 74 -7.91 0.87 -11.64
N ILE A 75 -9.20 0.73 -11.29
CA ILE A 75 -9.68 0.93 -9.92
C ILE A 75 -9.10 -0.14 -8.99
N LYS A 76 -9.06 -1.39 -9.46
CA LYS A 76 -8.45 -2.50 -8.72
C LYS A 76 -6.95 -2.27 -8.52
N GLU A 77 -6.27 -1.76 -9.55
CA GLU A 77 -4.86 -1.42 -9.48
C GLU A 77 -4.60 -0.36 -8.41
N GLN A 78 -5.35 0.74 -8.46
CA GLN A 78 -5.23 1.82 -7.49
C GLN A 78 -5.53 1.35 -6.06
N MET A 79 -6.54 0.49 -5.92
CA MET A 79 -6.95 -0.07 -4.64
C MET A 79 -5.83 -0.86 -3.98
N TYR A 80 -5.20 -1.83 -4.66
CA TYR A 80 -4.15 -2.63 -4.03
C TYR A 80 -2.92 -1.78 -3.68
N LYS A 81 -2.51 -0.86 -4.58
CA LYS A 81 -1.37 0.04 -4.33
C LYS A 81 -1.58 0.88 -3.07
N SER A 82 -2.83 1.27 -2.81
CA SER A 82 -3.19 2.12 -1.67
C SER A 82 -3.42 1.35 -0.38
N LEU A 83 -3.91 0.11 -0.45
CA LEU A 83 -4.44 -0.62 0.71
C LEU A 83 -3.56 -1.78 1.16
N LEU A 84 -2.96 -2.52 0.21
CA LEU A 84 -2.15 -3.70 0.52
C LEU A 84 -0.97 -3.39 1.48
N PRO A 85 -0.29 -2.23 1.39
CA PRO A 85 0.73 -1.84 2.37
C PRO A 85 0.24 -1.75 3.83
N TYR A 86 -1.08 -1.66 4.06
CA TYR A 86 -1.68 -1.32 5.36
C TYR A 86 -2.63 -2.41 5.91
N MET A 87 -2.69 -3.57 5.26
CA MET A 87 -3.60 -4.64 5.64
C MET A 87 -3.18 -5.38 6.93
N GLY A 88 -4.16 -5.79 7.74
CA GLY A 88 -4.00 -6.34 9.09
C GLY A 88 -3.68 -7.81 9.22
N GLN A 89 -4.12 -8.62 8.26
CA GLN A 89 -3.59 -9.97 8.07
C GLN A 89 -2.35 -9.98 7.16
N ALA A 90 -1.92 -8.81 6.69
CA ALA A 90 -0.94 -8.67 5.64
C ALA A 90 0.04 -7.51 5.91
N ASN A 91 0.84 -7.65 6.97
CA ASN A 91 2.26 -7.56 6.71
C ASN A 91 2.54 -8.74 5.78
N THR A 92 2.33 -8.58 4.48
CA THR A 92 2.68 -9.60 3.48
C THR A 92 4.01 -9.22 2.89
N ILE A 93 4.71 -10.17 2.29
CA ILE A 93 5.93 -9.86 1.55
C ILE A 93 5.61 -8.81 0.48
N SER A 94 4.50 -8.99 -0.26
CA SER A 94 4.03 -8.05 -1.27
C SER A 94 3.70 -6.66 -0.71
N GLY A 95 3.04 -6.58 0.45
CA GLY A 95 2.75 -5.30 1.11
C GLY A 95 4.01 -4.58 1.57
N GLU A 96 4.97 -5.31 2.13
CA GLU A 96 6.25 -4.77 2.60
C GLU A 96 7.16 -4.35 1.43
N ILE A 97 7.13 -5.10 0.32
CA ILE A 97 7.77 -4.70 -0.95
C ILE A 97 7.21 -3.35 -1.44
N LEU A 98 5.88 -3.18 -1.45
CA LEU A 98 5.27 -1.90 -1.85
C LEU A 98 5.66 -0.77 -0.89
N ARG A 99 5.70 -1.03 0.42
CA ARG A 99 6.19 -0.04 1.40
C ARG A 99 7.65 0.32 1.15
N ALA A 100 8.52 -0.65 0.89
CA ALA A 100 9.93 -0.40 0.60
C ALA A 100 10.10 0.48 -0.66
N ILE A 101 9.32 0.25 -1.72
CA ILE A 101 9.33 1.11 -2.92
C ILE A 101 8.87 2.53 -2.60
N GLN A 102 7.77 2.69 -1.87
CA GLN A 102 7.28 4.03 -1.48
C GLN A 102 8.29 4.74 -0.57
N PHE A 103 8.97 4.01 0.32
CA PHE A 103 10.01 4.55 1.18
C PHE A 103 11.19 5.09 0.38
N ILE A 104 11.67 4.31 -0.59
CA ILE A 104 12.74 4.74 -1.49
C ILE A 104 12.32 5.99 -2.24
N GLU A 105 11.13 6.01 -2.85
CA GLU A 105 10.60 7.17 -3.57
C GLU A 105 10.60 8.44 -2.70
N HIS A 106 10.12 8.31 -1.46
CA HIS A 106 10.08 9.39 -0.49
C HIS A 106 11.48 9.86 -0.07
N SER A 107 12.45 8.95 -0.07
CA SER A 107 13.82 9.18 0.40
C SER A 107 14.73 9.80 -0.65
N ILE A 108 14.40 9.71 -1.95
CA ILE A 108 15.17 10.29 -3.07
C ILE A 108 15.52 11.76 -2.80
N THR A 109 14.57 12.53 -2.25
CA THR A 109 14.76 13.97 -2.00
C THR A 109 15.20 14.30 -0.58
N LYS A 110 15.24 13.30 0.31
CA LYS A 110 15.47 13.48 1.76
C LYS A 110 16.78 12.91 2.27
N ASN A 111 17.58 12.26 1.40
CA ASN A 111 18.86 11.65 1.74
C ASN A 111 18.78 10.75 2.99
N THR A 112 17.68 10.02 3.09
CA THR A 112 17.42 9.05 4.16
C THR A 112 18.12 7.74 3.82
N ASP A 113 18.56 6.99 4.83
CA ASP A 113 19.13 5.66 4.61
C ASP A 113 18.05 4.70 4.10
N ILE A 114 18.31 4.12 2.92
CA ILE A 114 17.43 3.18 2.23
C ILE A 114 18.00 1.75 2.19
N SER A 115 19.09 1.48 2.89
CA SER A 115 19.79 0.19 2.85
C SER A 115 18.88 -0.99 3.22
N GLY A 116 18.10 -0.88 4.29
CA GLY A 116 17.15 -1.90 4.71
C GLY A 116 16.08 -2.19 3.65
N ALA A 117 15.53 -1.15 3.01
CA ALA A 117 14.56 -1.30 1.93
C ALA A 117 15.15 -2.01 0.70
N LEU A 118 16.36 -1.63 0.27
CA LEU A 118 17.04 -2.28 -0.87
C LEU A 118 17.37 -3.75 -0.57
N LYS A 119 17.77 -4.05 0.67
CA LYS A 119 18.05 -5.41 1.14
C LYS A 119 16.79 -6.27 1.16
N PHE A 120 15.69 -5.74 1.70
CA PHE A 120 14.40 -6.43 1.71
C PHE A 120 13.91 -6.72 0.29
N LEU A 121 14.00 -5.74 -0.63
CA LEU A 121 13.64 -5.94 -2.04
C LEU A 121 14.50 -7.03 -2.70
N SER A 122 15.82 -7.02 -2.47
CA SER A 122 16.73 -8.00 -3.07
C SER A 122 16.49 -9.44 -2.60
N LEU A 123 16.00 -9.61 -1.36
CA LEU A 123 15.69 -10.93 -0.79
C LEU A 123 14.37 -11.51 -1.27
N ASN A 124 13.42 -10.64 -1.64
CA ASN A 124 12.03 -11.03 -1.88
C ASN A 124 11.57 -10.88 -3.34
N LEU A 125 12.41 -10.32 -4.22
CA LEU A 125 12.15 -10.24 -5.66
C LEU A 125 12.99 -11.26 -6.42
N ASP A 126 12.32 -12.22 -7.04
CA ASP A 126 12.91 -13.21 -7.96
C ASP A 126 12.75 -12.75 -9.43
N ASP A 127 13.21 -11.54 -9.73
CA ASP A 127 13.22 -11.00 -11.09
C ASP A 127 14.57 -10.30 -11.35
N ASP A 128 15.40 -10.90 -12.21
CA ASP A 128 16.75 -10.41 -12.53
C ASP A 128 16.75 -8.95 -12.98
N SER A 129 15.71 -8.50 -13.70
CA SER A 129 15.63 -7.12 -14.17
C SER A 129 15.35 -6.14 -13.04
N CYS A 130 14.56 -6.54 -12.03
CA CYS A 130 14.39 -5.77 -10.81
C CYS A 130 15.70 -5.71 -10.00
N LEU A 131 16.43 -6.83 -9.89
CA LEU A 131 17.69 -6.87 -9.15
C LEU A 131 18.75 -5.95 -9.75
N ILE A 132 18.86 -5.88 -11.09
CA ILE A 132 19.74 -4.93 -11.78
C ILE A 132 19.39 -3.48 -11.41
N LEU A 133 18.10 -3.13 -11.44
CA LEU A 133 17.64 -1.78 -11.10
C LEU A 133 17.85 -1.44 -9.62
N ILE A 134 17.76 -2.43 -8.72
CA ILE A 134 18.07 -2.27 -7.30
C ILE A 134 19.56 -1.98 -7.10
N ASP A 135 20.43 -2.64 -7.86
CA ASP A 135 21.88 -2.39 -7.82
C ASP A 135 22.23 -0.99 -8.35
N GLU A 136 21.53 -0.47 -9.36
CA GLU A 136 21.65 0.94 -9.81
C GLU A 136 21.35 1.90 -8.66
N ILE A 137 20.22 1.70 -7.97
CA ILE A 137 19.81 2.53 -6.83
C ILE A 137 20.80 2.45 -5.67
N ARG A 138 21.35 1.26 -5.40
CA ARG A 138 22.39 1.09 -4.37
C ARG A 138 23.65 1.92 -4.67
N ASN A 139 23.93 2.19 -5.94
CA ASN A 139 25.01 3.07 -6.40
C ASN A 139 24.60 4.55 -6.49
N ASN A 140 23.45 4.93 -5.91
CA ASN A 140 22.85 6.26 -5.97
C ASN A 140 22.41 6.70 -7.38
N ASP A 141 22.12 5.75 -8.28
CA ASP A 141 21.50 6.03 -9.57
C ASP A 141 20.00 5.75 -9.52
N PHE A 142 19.19 6.81 -9.67
CA PHE A 142 17.73 6.76 -9.59
C PHE A 142 17.05 7.00 -10.95
N GLU A 143 17.80 7.10 -12.05
CA GLU A 143 17.25 7.41 -13.38
C GLU A 143 16.12 6.44 -13.78
N ASN A 144 16.29 5.16 -13.45
CA ASN A 144 15.34 4.10 -13.76
C ASN A 144 14.42 3.69 -12.59
N PHE A 145 14.36 4.47 -11.50
CA PHE A 145 13.52 4.13 -10.35
C PHE A 145 12.04 3.94 -10.73
N SER A 146 11.52 4.78 -11.64
CA SER A 146 10.14 4.67 -12.12
C SER A 146 9.86 3.33 -12.81
N VAL A 147 10.85 2.77 -13.52
CA VAL A 147 10.78 1.46 -14.18
C VAL A 147 10.74 0.34 -13.14
N LEU A 148 11.59 0.41 -12.11
CA LEU A 148 11.57 -0.54 -11.00
C LEU A 148 10.21 -0.53 -10.30
N LYS A 149 9.72 0.65 -9.95
CA LYS A 149 8.42 0.83 -9.28
C LYS A 149 7.30 0.17 -10.09
N GLN A 150 7.21 0.45 -11.39
CA GLN A 150 6.18 -0.14 -12.24
C GLN A 150 6.30 -1.67 -12.34
N LYS A 151 7.51 -2.22 -12.42
CA LYS A 151 7.73 -3.68 -12.43
C LYS A 151 7.27 -4.32 -11.14
N VAL A 152 7.65 -3.76 -10.00
CA VAL A 152 7.28 -4.26 -8.68
C VAL A 152 5.77 -4.21 -8.48
N GLU A 153 5.13 -3.10 -8.84
CA GLU A 153 3.67 -2.96 -8.80
C GLU A 153 2.98 -4.06 -9.62
N ASN A 154 3.46 -4.36 -10.83
CA ASN A 154 2.92 -5.44 -11.67
C ASN A 154 3.10 -6.84 -11.06
N ILE A 155 4.24 -7.10 -10.42
CA ILE A 155 4.50 -8.38 -9.72
C ILE A 155 3.50 -8.53 -8.57
N VAL A 156 3.37 -7.49 -7.74
CA VAL A 156 2.49 -7.50 -6.57
C VAL A 156 1.01 -7.60 -6.98
N LEU A 157 0.60 -6.93 -8.05
CA LEU A 157 -0.75 -7.08 -8.60
C LEU A 157 -1.04 -8.54 -8.95
N LYS A 158 -0.13 -9.21 -9.69
CA LYS A 158 -0.33 -10.61 -10.07
C LYS A 158 -0.43 -11.53 -8.85
N GLN A 159 0.44 -11.34 -7.85
CA GLN A 159 0.38 -12.09 -6.59
C GLN A 159 -0.96 -11.89 -5.88
N TYR A 160 -1.45 -10.65 -5.82
CA TYR A 160 -2.77 -10.33 -5.28
C TYR A 160 -3.89 -11.05 -6.05
N GLU A 161 -3.87 -11.02 -7.39
CA GLU A 161 -4.89 -11.65 -8.24
C GLU A 161 -4.92 -13.17 -8.11
N ASN A 162 -3.76 -13.78 -7.92
CA ASN A 162 -3.62 -15.22 -7.71
C ASN A 162 -3.88 -15.64 -6.25
N ASN A 163 -4.11 -14.69 -5.34
CA ASN A 163 -4.19 -14.93 -3.89
C ASN A 163 -2.91 -15.58 -3.32
N GLU A 164 -1.75 -15.19 -3.84
CA GLU A 164 -0.39 -15.61 -3.47
C GLU A 164 0.24 -14.60 -2.48
N LEU A 165 -0.54 -14.15 -1.50
CA LEU A 165 -0.09 -13.19 -0.50
C LEU A 165 0.50 -13.91 0.70
N GLU A 166 1.83 -13.99 0.76
CA GLU A 166 2.56 -14.63 1.85
C GLU A 166 2.69 -13.72 3.06
N ILE A 167 2.50 -14.28 4.26
CA ILE A 167 2.67 -13.55 5.52
C ILE A 167 4.16 -13.20 5.69
N ASN A 168 4.42 -11.95 6.04
CA ASN A 168 5.72 -11.39 6.33
C ASN A 168 5.84 -11.08 7.83
N TYR A 169 7.01 -11.37 8.38
CA TYR A 169 7.39 -11.13 9.76
C TYR A 169 8.55 -10.14 9.91
N ASP A 170 9.18 -9.78 8.80
CA ASP A 170 10.33 -8.87 8.76
C ASP A 170 9.85 -7.45 8.44
N ASP A 171 10.41 -6.45 9.10
CA ASP A 171 10.20 -5.04 8.77
C ASP A 171 11.48 -4.56 8.08
N PHE A 172 11.39 -3.99 6.88
CA PHE A 172 12.59 -3.53 6.18
C PHE A 172 13.33 -2.43 6.96
N GLU A 173 12.61 -1.67 7.80
CA GLU A 173 13.18 -0.60 8.63
C GLU A 173 14.14 -1.15 9.69
N ASP A 174 14.01 -2.42 10.07
CA ASP A 174 14.89 -3.13 11.00
C ASP A 174 16.11 -3.80 10.31
N MET A 175 16.20 -3.71 8.98
CA MET A 175 17.22 -4.40 8.17
C MET A 175 18.40 -3.53 7.76
N ASN A 176 18.45 -2.26 8.20
CA ASN A 176 19.55 -1.34 7.91
C ASN A 176 20.88 -1.91 8.40
N ASP A 177 21.95 -1.65 7.64
CA ASP A 177 23.31 -2.13 7.94
C ASP A 177 24.06 -1.22 8.93
#